data_AF-A0A183U227-F1
#
_entry.id   AF-A0A183U227-F1
#
_cell.length_a   1.000
_cell.length_b   1.000
_cell.length_c   1.000
_cell.angle_alpha   90.00
_cell.angle_beta   90.00
_cell.angle_gamma   90.00
#
_symmetry.space_group_name_H-M   'P 1'
#
loop_
_entity.id
_entity.type
_entity.pdbx_description
1 polymer ?
#
loop_
_entity_poly.entity_id
_entity_poly.type
_entity_poly.pdbx_seq_one_letter_code
_entity_poly.pdbx_strand_id
1 'polypeptide(L)'
;MGLFFKDGQLTKHISTPQVSESKICVRSCTAPQTVQPTSSCESEFRYPTGCEGSACDYVAKWEYSMSRKDVRFEISAKEVGRWTGIGFSRDGNMANSDIYTGWVYEGKAYVTDRFAYGRQLPAIDPADRQDIYEIGGKIDDDVQTISFRRKVLPADTITDFPLNKCYYLLFPIGGGRVLARKSQDFQNPKTPIGYHDLYQPRVSRTKICICDQNGVPIASEDAPPAVRSRRQVRDPFDVQIDPFIDSAPTSDSDAIEIAALSTTIETPVRAASVEDITQSTSSEETSESTPEPESRPEPEPQPEPWRESEHAMDCADMVIGQVREGLSRVRDYFTISRATPRLDEFYGGEDSLTSAAAYQQDGVTTVVFRKPLKGARRMAY
;
A
#
# COMPACT_ATOMS: atom_id res chain seq x y z
N MET A 1 20.27 0.32 7.22
CA MET A 1 18.81 0.47 7.00
C MET A 1 18.16 0.93 8.30
N GLY A 2 16.95 1.51 8.22
CA GLY A 2 16.14 1.83 9.40
C GLY A 2 15.96 3.33 9.63
N LEU A 3 15.01 3.93 8.91
CA LEU A 3 14.33 5.13 9.42
C LEU A 3 13.50 4.68 10.62
N PHE A 4 13.70 5.31 11.77
CA PHE A 4 13.00 4.88 12.99
C PHE A 4 11.58 5.47 12.95
N PHE A 5 10.58 4.70 13.39
CA PHE A 5 9.20 5.18 13.44
C PHE A 5 8.78 5.38 14.89
N LYS A 6 8.64 6.64 15.31
CA LYS A 6 7.90 6.98 16.52
C LYS A 6 6.51 7.42 16.12
N ASP A 7 5.49 6.82 16.74
CA ASP A 7 4.07 7.18 16.58
C ASP A 7 3.54 7.19 15.12
N GLY A 8 4.22 6.46 14.22
CA GLY A 8 3.88 6.33 12.79
C GLY A 8 4.60 7.29 11.84
N GLN A 9 5.39 8.24 12.36
CA GLN A 9 6.11 9.23 11.55
C GLN A 9 7.53 8.74 11.18
N LEU A 10 7.99 9.05 9.96
CA LEU A 10 9.37 8.81 9.52
C LEU A 10 10.34 9.72 10.29
N THR A 11 11.19 9.13 11.14
CA THR A 11 12.25 9.85 11.86
C THR A 11 13.65 9.42 11.42
N LYS A 12 14.67 10.22 11.78
CA LYS A 12 16.06 10.00 11.37
C LYS A 12 16.57 8.60 11.75
N HIS A 13 17.39 8.03 10.88
CA HIS A 13 18.03 6.73 11.12
C HIS A 13 19.01 6.80 12.31
N ILE A 14 19.04 5.72 13.10
CA ILE A 14 19.94 5.59 14.26
C ILE A 14 21.39 5.23 13.88
N SER A 15 21.62 4.80 12.64
CA SER A 15 22.93 4.49 12.07
C SER A 15 22.93 4.80 10.57
N THR A 16 24.11 5.09 10.02
CA THR A 16 24.27 5.47 8.61
C THR A 16 23.72 4.39 7.67
N PRO A 17 22.90 4.74 6.66
CA PRO A 17 22.50 3.80 5.62
C PRO A 17 23.72 3.21 4.90
N GLN A 18 23.74 1.89 4.71
CA GLN A 18 24.75 1.24 3.87
C GLN A 18 24.40 1.45 2.39
N VAL A 19 25.42 1.74 1.59
CA VAL A 19 25.35 1.91 0.14
C VAL A 19 26.23 0.83 -0.49
N SER A 20 25.83 0.30 -1.65
CA SER A 20 26.62 -0.72 -2.36
C SER A 20 27.81 -0.07 -3.06
N GLU A 21 29.01 -0.65 -2.88
CA GLU A 21 30.25 -0.18 -3.51
C GLU A 21 30.22 -0.25 -5.05
N SER A 22 29.33 -1.07 -5.62
CA SER A 22 29.13 -1.22 -7.06
C SER A 22 27.65 -1.34 -7.40
N LYS A 23 27.27 -0.93 -8.63
CA LYS A 23 25.88 -0.94 -9.09
C LYS A 23 25.36 -2.38 -9.22
N ILE A 24 24.28 -2.69 -8.50
CA ILE A 24 23.65 -4.02 -8.50
C ILE A 24 22.63 -4.13 -9.64
N CYS A 25 22.85 -5.07 -10.56
CA CYS A 25 21.91 -5.35 -11.66
C CYS A 25 20.94 -6.49 -11.30
N VAL A 26 19.63 -6.20 -11.32
CA VAL A 26 18.58 -7.22 -11.14
C VAL A 26 18.51 -8.10 -12.40
N ARG A 27 18.64 -9.41 -12.24
CA ARG A 27 18.51 -10.38 -13.35
C ARG A 27 17.04 -10.58 -13.73
N SER A 28 16.79 -10.83 -15.01
CA SER A 28 15.43 -11.10 -15.51
C SER A 28 14.94 -12.47 -15.03
N CYS A 29 13.80 -12.47 -14.33
CA CYS A 29 12.99 -13.67 -14.08
C CYS A 29 11.79 -13.67 -15.05
N THR A 30 11.25 -14.86 -15.35
CA THR A 30 10.27 -15.09 -16.42
C THR A 30 9.14 -14.05 -16.49
N ALA A 31 8.84 -13.61 -17.72
CA ALA A 31 7.98 -12.47 -17.99
C ALA A 31 6.56 -12.58 -17.35
N PRO A 32 5.93 -11.45 -16.96
CA PRO A 32 4.54 -11.43 -16.56
C PRO A 32 3.64 -11.96 -17.69
N GLN A 33 2.68 -12.83 -17.37
CA GLN A 33 1.64 -13.18 -18.34
C GLN A 33 0.68 -12.01 -18.49
N THR A 34 0.45 -11.58 -19.74
CA THR A 34 -0.57 -10.57 -20.06
C THR A 34 -1.95 -11.18 -19.89
N VAL A 35 -2.71 -10.65 -18.93
CA VAL A 35 -4.09 -11.03 -18.65
C VAL A 35 -5.01 -10.56 -19.79
N GLN A 36 -5.98 -11.38 -20.18
CA GLN A 36 -6.93 -11.13 -21.26
C GLN A 36 -8.34 -10.83 -20.72
N PRO A 37 -9.08 -9.87 -21.30
CA PRO A 37 -10.41 -9.46 -20.82
C PRO A 37 -11.54 -10.44 -21.19
N THR A 38 -11.21 -11.56 -21.82
CA THR A 38 -12.16 -12.65 -22.12
C THR A 38 -12.46 -13.49 -20.88
N SER A 39 -13.62 -14.13 -20.87
CA SER A 39 -14.03 -15.07 -19.83
C SER A 39 -14.00 -16.52 -20.31
N SER A 40 -13.83 -17.45 -19.36
CA SER A 40 -13.80 -18.90 -19.56
C SER A 40 -14.65 -19.60 -18.50
N CYS A 41 -15.22 -20.75 -18.84
CA CYS A 41 -15.83 -21.64 -17.86
C CYS A 41 -14.83 -22.75 -17.53
N GLU A 42 -14.33 -22.76 -16.30
CA GLU A 42 -13.36 -23.72 -15.78
C GLU A 42 -13.86 -24.26 -14.44
N SER A 43 -13.42 -25.45 -14.03
CA SER A 43 -13.77 -26.08 -12.74
C SER A 43 -12.54 -26.47 -11.89
N GLU A 44 -11.34 -26.43 -12.48
CA GLU A 44 -10.09 -26.64 -11.77
C GLU A 44 -8.91 -25.88 -12.42
N PHE A 45 -7.91 -25.56 -11.61
CA PHE A 45 -6.62 -25.02 -12.02
C PHE A 45 -5.49 -25.90 -11.48
N ARG A 46 -4.42 -26.07 -12.26
CA ARG A 46 -3.29 -26.97 -11.96
C ARG A 46 -1.93 -26.31 -12.21
N TYR A 47 -0.98 -26.56 -11.31
CA TYR A 47 0.41 -26.17 -11.46
C TYR A 47 1.37 -27.30 -11.05
N PRO A 48 2.40 -27.63 -11.85
CA PRO A 48 2.70 -27.08 -13.18
C PRO A 48 1.59 -27.36 -14.21
N THR A 49 1.49 -26.56 -15.27
CA THR A 49 0.42 -26.75 -16.28
C THR A 49 0.56 -28.11 -16.96
N GLY A 50 -0.50 -28.91 -16.93
CA GLY A 50 -0.50 -30.29 -17.44
C GLY A 50 -0.03 -31.36 -16.45
N CYS A 51 0.12 -31.03 -15.16
CA CYS A 51 0.43 -32.02 -14.13
C CYS A 51 -0.77 -32.95 -13.80
N GLU A 52 -0.45 -34.18 -13.40
CA GLU A 52 -1.41 -35.17 -12.91
C GLU A 52 -0.93 -35.81 -11.59
N GLY A 53 -1.88 -36.21 -10.74
CA GLY A 53 -1.58 -36.81 -9.43
C GLY A 53 -0.60 -35.98 -8.59
N SER A 54 0.38 -36.67 -7.98
CA SER A 54 1.45 -36.08 -7.17
C SER A 54 2.49 -35.26 -7.95
N ALA A 55 2.45 -35.26 -9.30
CA ALA A 55 3.26 -34.35 -10.10
C ALA A 55 2.77 -32.90 -10.03
N CYS A 56 1.55 -32.64 -9.51
CA CYS A 56 1.08 -31.29 -9.22
C CYS A 56 1.66 -30.77 -7.90
N ASP A 57 2.17 -29.54 -7.93
CA ASP A 57 2.60 -28.81 -6.73
C ASP A 57 1.43 -28.03 -6.09
N TYR A 58 0.45 -27.64 -6.92
CA TYR A 58 -0.77 -26.97 -6.52
C TYR A 58 -1.94 -27.37 -7.43
N VAL A 59 -3.10 -27.63 -6.84
CA VAL A 59 -4.38 -27.84 -7.54
C VAL A 59 -5.47 -27.08 -6.78
N ALA A 60 -6.26 -26.27 -7.48
CA ALA A 60 -7.50 -25.72 -6.95
C ALA A 60 -8.67 -26.23 -7.76
N LYS A 61 -9.77 -26.61 -7.10
CA LYS A 61 -11.02 -27.09 -7.72
C LYS A 61 -12.21 -26.38 -7.12
N TRP A 62 -13.28 -26.25 -7.90
CA TRP A 62 -14.55 -25.70 -7.43
C TRP A 62 -15.76 -26.41 -8.04
N GLU A 63 -16.74 -26.74 -7.20
CA GLU A 63 -17.95 -27.48 -7.55
C GLU A 63 -19.19 -26.69 -7.11
N TYR A 64 -20.01 -26.27 -8.07
CA TYR A 64 -21.30 -25.62 -7.80
C TYR A 64 -22.41 -26.63 -7.50
N SER A 65 -23.14 -26.40 -6.42
CA SER A 65 -24.35 -27.14 -6.06
C SER A 65 -25.61 -26.31 -6.33
N MET A 66 -26.33 -26.63 -7.41
CA MET A 66 -27.56 -25.95 -7.80
C MET A 66 -28.66 -26.02 -6.72
N SER A 67 -28.76 -27.15 -6.01
CA SER A 67 -29.76 -27.34 -4.94
C SER A 67 -29.44 -26.54 -3.66
N ARG A 68 -28.16 -26.36 -3.33
CA ARG A 68 -27.72 -25.62 -2.14
C ARG A 68 -27.39 -24.14 -2.40
N LYS A 69 -27.28 -23.74 -3.68
CA LYS A 69 -26.83 -22.43 -4.18
C LYS A 69 -25.47 -22.01 -3.59
N ASP A 70 -24.57 -22.97 -3.51
CA ASP A 70 -23.21 -22.80 -2.98
C ASP A 70 -22.15 -23.45 -3.85
N VAL A 71 -20.89 -23.07 -3.62
CA VAL A 71 -19.72 -23.63 -4.27
C VAL A 71 -18.84 -24.25 -3.19
N ARG A 72 -18.41 -25.50 -3.40
CA ARG A 72 -17.32 -26.13 -2.64
C ARG A 72 -16.00 -25.80 -3.33
N PHE A 73 -15.05 -25.27 -2.58
CA PHE A 73 -13.66 -25.12 -3.00
C PHE A 73 -12.81 -26.20 -2.35
N GLU A 74 -11.82 -26.70 -3.09
CA GLU A 74 -10.82 -27.65 -2.61
C GLU A 74 -9.46 -27.26 -3.18
N ILE A 75 -8.52 -26.92 -2.29
CA ILE A 75 -7.18 -26.44 -2.63
C ILE A 75 -6.16 -27.39 -2.01
N SER A 76 -5.45 -28.11 -2.88
CA SER A 76 -4.33 -28.98 -2.55
C SER A 76 -3.01 -28.29 -2.90
N ALA A 77 -2.03 -28.33 -2.00
CA ALA A 77 -0.68 -27.81 -2.23
C ALA A 77 0.36 -28.70 -1.53
N LYS A 78 1.56 -28.78 -2.12
CA LYS A 78 2.74 -29.34 -1.45
C LYS A 78 3.23 -28.45 -0.31
N GLU A 79 4.25 -28.90 0.41
CA GLU A 79 4.92 -28.17 1.49
C GLU A 79 3.99 -27.97 2.70
N VAL A 80 3.75 -29.07 3.40
CA VAL A 80 2.94 -29.11 4.62
C VAL A 80 3.48 -28.13 5.68
N GLY A 81 2.58 -27.40 6.35
CA GLY A 81 2.92 -26.39 7.37
C GLY A 81 3.08 -24.96 6.84
N ARG A 82 3.10 -24.77 5.52
CA ARG A 82 2.78 -23.47 4.89
C ARG A 82 1.26 -23.22 4.89
N TRP A 83 0.83 -21.97 4.69
CA TRP A 83 -0.55 -21.66 4.30
C TRP A 83 -0.71 -21.78 2.79
N THR A 84 -1.87 -22.21 2.32
CA THR A 84 -2.32 -22.14 0.93
C THR A 84 -3.65 -21.38 0.85
N GLY A 85 -4.22 -21.18 -0.34
CA GLY A 85 -5.42 -20.36 -0.50
C GLY A 85 -5.85 -20.16 -1.95
N ILE A 86 -6.87 -19.32 -2.16
CA ILE A 86 -7.37 -18.88 -3.47
C ILE A 86 -7.98 -17.48 -3.31
N GLY A 87 -7.91 -16.63 -4.33
CA GLY A 87 -8.56 -15.31 -4.30
C GLY A 87 -9.25 -14.93 -5.60
N PHE A 88 -10.14 -13.94 -5.54
CA PHE A 88 -10.97 -13.46 -6.64
C PHE A 88 -10.69 -11.97 -6.88
N SER A 89 -10.22 -11.64 -8.08
CA SER A 89 -9.80 -10.30 -8.46
C SER A 89 -10.57 -9.79 -9.68
N ARG A 90 -10.81 -8.48 -9.74
CA ARG A 90 -11.51 -7.82 -10.86
C ARG A 90 -10.58 -7.41 -12.00
N ASP A 91 -9.28 -7.30 -11.73
CA ASP A 91 -8.26 -6.80 -12.66
C ASP A 91 -6.97 -7.67 -12.70
N GLY A 92 -6.87 -8.70 -11.85
CA GLY A 92 -5.71 -9.57 -11.72
C GLY A 92 -4.67 -9.09 -10.70
N ASN A 93 -4.89 -7.95 -10.03
CA ASN A 93 -4.10 -7.54 -8.87
C ASN A 93 -4.62 -8.19 -7.58
N MET A 94 -3.73 -8.33 -6.60
CA MET A 94 -4.08 -8.72 -5.22
C MET A 94 -4.89 -7.63 -4.50
N ALA A 95 -4.66 -6.35 -4.80
CA ALA A 95 -5.37 -5.25 -4.17
C ALA A 95 -6.84 -5.20 -4.60
N ASN A 96 -7.74 -4.93 -3.66
CA ASN A 96 -9.19 -5.03 -3.77
C ASN A 96 -9.65 -6.41 -4.26
N SER A 97 -9.15 -7.46 -3.61
CA SER A 97 -9.55 -8.86 -3.84
C SER A 97 -10.07 -9.53 -2.57
N ASP A 98 -11.08 -10.36 -2.77
CA ASP A 98 -11.62 -11.38 -1.88
C ASP A 98 -10.65 -12.57 -1.85
N ILE A 99 -10.18 -13.04 -0.68
CA ILE A 99 -9.10 -14.04 -0.56
C ILE A 99 -9.32 -15.03 0.60
N TYR A 100 -9.42 -16.31 0.26
CA TYR A 100 -9.37 -17.41 1.22
C TYR A 100 -7.94 -17.87 1.44
N THR A 101 -7.55 -17.99 2.71
CA THR A 101 -6.29 -18.66 3.08
C THR A 101 -6.48 -19.61 4.24
N GLY A 102 -5.74 -20.71 4.25
CA GLY A 102 -5.71 -21.65 5.35
C GLY A 102 -4.57 -22.65 5.28
N TRP A 103 -4.48 -23.51 6.29
CA TRP A 103 -3.50 -24.59 6.40
C TRP A 103 -4.13 -25.81 7.08
N VAL A 104 -3.48 -26.96 6.99
CA VAL A 104 -3.85 -28.15 7.78
C VAL A 104 -2.83 -28.36 8.91
N TYR A 105 -3.34 -28.61 10.12
CA TYR A 105 -2.53 -28.93 11.30
C TYR A 105 -3.26 -29.97 12.16
N GLU A 106 -2.54 -31.00 12.64
CA GLU A 106 -3.10 -32.11 13.45
C GLU A 106 -4.38 -32.74 12.85
N GLY A 107 -4.42 -32.89 11.52
CA GLY A 107 -5.56 -33.47 10.79
C GLY A 107 -6.77 -32.56 10.61
N LYS A 108 -6.69 -31.28 11.02
CA LYS A 108 -7.77 -30.28 10.91
C LYS A 108 -7.35 -29.11 10.04
N ALA A 109 -8.25 -28.62 9.18
CA ALA A 109 -8.04 -27.36 8.47
C ALA A 109 -8.40 -26.14 9.33
N TYR A 110 -7.63 -25.08 9.12
CA TYR A 110 -7.84 -23.75 9.65
C TYR A 110 -7.90 -22.80 8.47
N VAL A 111 -9.11 -22.45 8.04
CA VAL A 111 -9.37 -21.56 6.89
C VAL A 111 -9.97 -20.25 7.40
N THR A 112 -9.65 -19.15 6.73
CA THR A 112 -10.14 -17.81 7.03
C THR A 112 -10.58 -17.12 5.74
N ASP A 113 -11.72 -16.44 5.81
CA ASP A 113 -12.10 -15.39 4.87
C ASP A 113 -11.28 -14.12 5.14
N ARG A 114 -10.88 -13.42 4.08
CA ARG A 114 -10.03 -12.22 4.15
C ARG A 114 -10.22 -11.28 2.97
N PHE A 115 -10.09 -9.99 3.24
CA PHE A 115 -9.98 -8.97 2.19
C PHE A 115 -8.59 -8.34 2.06
N ALA A 116 -8.12 -8.24 0.83
CA ALA A 116 -6.87 -7.58 0.49
C ALA A 116 -7.13 -6.12 0.04
N TYR A 117 -7.23 -5.18 0.99
CA TYR A 117 -7.33 -3.73 0.71
C TYR A 117 -6.13 -3.15 -0.07
N GLY A 118 -5.04 -3.91 -0.20
CA GLY A 118 -3.80 -3.51 -0.86
C GLY A 118 -2.93 -4.72 -1.16
N ARG A 119 -1.62 -4.51 -1.31
CA ARG A 119 -0.64 -5.59 -1.60
C ARG A 119 0.00 -6.22 -0.34
N GLN A 120 -0.45 -5.76 0.82
CA GLN A 120 -0.05 -6.18 2.18
C GLN A 120 -0.81 -7.43 2.64
N LEU A 121 -0.59 -7.87 3.89
CA LEU A 121 -1.32 -8.98 4.52
C LEU A 121 -2.85 -8.76 4.41
N PRO A 122 -3.63 -9.70 3.82
CA PRO A 122 -5.09 -9.61 3.79
C PRO A 122 -5.68 -9.63 5.20
N ALA A 123 -6.60 -8.70 5.46
CA ALA A 123 -7.26 -8.54 6.75
C ALA A 123 -8.28 -9.66 6.94
N ILE A 124 -8.28 -10.32 8.10
CA ILE A 124 -9.28 -11.34 8.43
C ILE A 124 -10.60 -10.66 8.73
N ASP A 125 -11.66 -11.07 8.05
CA ASP A 125 -12.96 -10.46 8.25
C ASP A 125 -13.57 -10.79 9.63
N PRO A 126 -14.36 -9.86 10.23
CA PRO A 126 -15.04 -10.05 11.51
C PRO A 126 -15.83 -11.35 11.62
N ALA A 127 -16.06 -11.81 12.85
CA ALA A 127 -16.69 -13.12 13.11
C ALA A 127 -18.17 -13.18 12.63
N ASP A 128 -18.80 -12.04 12.47
CA ASP A 128 -20.13 -11.81 11.88
C ASP A 128 -20.12 -11.71 10.34
N ARG A 129 -18.93 -11.61 9.72
CA ARG A 129 -18.71 -11.46 8.27
C ARG A 129 -18.02 -12.67 7.61
N GLN A 130 -17.39 -13.57 8.37
CA GLN A 130 -16.87 -14.85 7.87
C GLN A 130 -18.01 -15.74 7.33
N ASP A 131 -18.19 -15.86 6.02
CA ASP A 131 -19.36 -16.52 5.41
C ASP A 131 -19.16 -18.03 5.06
N ILE A 132 -17.93 -18.55 5.24
CA ILE A 132 -17.55 -19.92 4.91
C ILE A 132 -17.93 -20.99 5.94
N TYR A 133 -18.29 -22.18 5.45
CA TYR A 133 -18.73 -23.34 6.25
C TYR A 133 -18.30 -24.66 5.59
N GLU A 134 -18.66 -25.82 6.17
CA GLU A 134 -18.17 -27.15 5.75
C GLU A 134 -16.63 -27.21 5.59
N ILE A 135 -15.89 -26.51 6.46
CA ILE A 135 -14.42 -26.46 6.42
C ILE A 135 -13.85 -27.85 6.72
N GLY A 136 -13.06 -28.38 5.77
CA GLY A 136 -12.41 -29.69 5.84
C GLY A 136 -10.91 -29.60 5.56
N GLY A 137 -10.16 -30.57 6.08
CA GLY A 137 -8.70 -30.62 5.93
C GLY A 137 -8.17 -32.05 5.94
N LYS A 138 -7.09 -32.28 5.20
CA LYS A 138 -6.29 -33.51 5.24
C LYS A 138 -4.85 -33.26 4.80
N ILE A 139 -3.94 -34.16 5.17
CA ILE A 139 -2.59 -34.25 4.64
C ILE A 139 -2.42 -35.68 4.15
N ASP A 140 -2.16 -35.85 2.85
CA ASP A 140 -1.81 -37.12 2.24
C ASP A 140 -0.37 -36.99 1.71
N ASP A 141 0.54 -37.85 2.16
CA ASP A 141 2.00 -37.72 1.94
C ASP A 141 2.53 -36.30 2.28
N ASP A 142 3.07 -35.56 1.30
CA ASP A 142 3.52 -34.16 1.42
C ASP A 142 2.51 -33.15 0.83
N VAL A 143 1.25 -33.58 0.59
CA VAL A 143 0.20 -32.71 0.04
C VAL A 143 -0.84 -32.40 1.11
N GLN A 144 -0.87 -31.14 1.57
CA GLN A 144 -1.99 -30.65 2.36
C GLN A 144 -3.15 -30.26 1.45
N THR A 145 -4.38 -30.55 1.87
CA THR A 145 -5.61 -30.12 1.19
C THR A 145 -6.55 -29.44 2.18
N ILE A 146 -6.94 -28.20 1.87
CA ILE A 146 -8.03 -27.48 2.56
C ILE A 146 -9.27 -27.48 1.66
N SER A 147 -10.45 -27.55 2.27
CA SER A 147 -11.73 -27.36 1.57
C SER A 147 -12.73 -26.58 2.42
N PHE A 148 -13.67 -25.92 1.75
CA PHE A 148 -14.75 -25.13 2.37
C PHE A 148 -15.90 -24.94 1.37
N ARG A 149 -17.08 -24.54 1.86
CA ARG A 149 -18.21 -24.05 1.06
C ARG A 149 -18.48 -22.57 1.31
N ARG A 150 -18.98 -21.90 0.28
CA ARG A 150 -19.45 -20.50 0.29
C ARG A 150 -20.71 -20.34 -0.56
N LYS A 151 -21.61 -19.42 -0.21
CA LYS A 151 -22.80 -19.14 -1.03
C LYS A 151 -22.45 -18.41 -2.32
N VAL A 152 -23.21 -18.65 -3.40
CA VAL A 152 -23.00 -17.94 -4.67
C VAL A 152 -23.29 -16.45 -4.56
N LEU A 153 -24.24 -16.10 -3.68
CA LEU A 153 -24.46 -14.74 -3.21
C LEU A 153 -24.05 -14.73 -1.72
N PRO A 154 -22.91 -14.11 -1.36
CA PRO A 154 -22.48 -13.98 0.03
C PRO A 154 -23.45 -13.12 0.84
N ALA A 155 -23.43 -13.29 2.16
CA ALA A 155 -24.23 -12.47 3.08
C ALA A 155 -23.60 -11.09 3.31
N ASP A 156 -22.27 -11.05 3.32
CA ASP A 156 -21.50 -9.82 3.18
C ASP A 156 -21.49 -9.36 1.72
N THR A 157 -21.34 -8.05 1.50
CA THR A 157 -21.26 -7.40 0.19
C THR A 157 -20.23 -6.26 0.15
N ILE A 158 -19.42 -6.10 1.21
CA ILE A 158 -18.40 -5.06 1.40
C ILE A 158 -17.04 -5.56 0.91
N THR A 159 -16.64 -6.72 1.41
CA THR A 159 -15.39 -7.43 1.05
C THR A 159 -15.63 -8.53 0.01
N ASP A 160 -16.89 -8.96 -0.10
CA ASP A 160 -17.24 -10.28 -0.58
C ASP A 160 -17.75 -10.27 -2.03
N PHE A 161 -17.18 -11.13 -2.86
CA PHE A 161 -17.41 -11.12 -4.31
C PHE A 161 -18.43 -12.20 -4.72
N PRO A 162 -19.62 -11.81 -5.23
CA PRO A 162 -20.65 -12.76 -5.60
C PRO A 162 -20.22 -13.61 -6.81
N LEU A 163 -20.30 -14.93 -6.64
CA LEU A 163 -19.78 -15.94 -7.56
C LEU A 163 -20.66 -16.15 -8.82
N ASN A 164 -21.74 -15.37 -8.97
CA ASN A 164 -22.52 -15.25 -10.21
C ASN A 164 -21.93 -14.21 -11.19
N LYS A 165 -20.63 -13.93 -11.09
CA LYS A 165 -19.85 -13.06 -11.96
C LYS A 165 -18.47 -13.69 -12.20
N CYS A 166 -17.85 -13.39 -13.34
CA CYS A 166 -16.55 -13.96 -13.71
C CYS A 166 -15.38 -13.09 -13.22
N TYR A 167 -14.35 -13.70 -12.63
CA TYR A 167 -13.22 -13.02 -11.97
C TYR A 167 -11.88 -13.61 -12.40
N TYR A 168 -10.80 -12.84 -12.28
CA TYR A 168 -9.46 -13.42 -12.33
C TYR A 168 -9.16 -14.13 -11.01
N LEU A 169 -8.83 -15.42 -11.06
CA LEU A 169 -8.48 -16.18 -9.87
C LEU A 169 -6.98 -16.03 -9.56
N LEU A 170 -6.69 -15.84 -8.28
CA LEU A 170 -5.36 -15.70 -7.71
C LEU A 170 -4.95 -17.03 -7.07
N PHE A 171 -3.82 -17.59 -7.52
CA PHE A 171 -3.34 -18.92 -7.12
C PHE A 171 -1.97 -18.79 -6.41
N PRO A 172 -1.92 -18.79 -5.06
CA PRO A 172 -0.70 -18.74 -4.26
C PRO A 172 0.01 -20.11 -4.22
N ILE A 173 0.50 -20.57 -5.37
CA ILE A 173 1.00 -21.93 -5.64
C ILE A 173 1.76 -22.59 -4.49
N GLY A 174 2.85 -21.96 -4.04
CA GLY A 174 3.71 -22.48 -2.98
C GLY A 174 3.44 -21.85 -1.62
N GLY A 175 2.36 -21.08 -1.49
CA GLY A 175 1.95 -20.48 -0.23
C GLY A 175 3.01 -19.60 0.41
N GLY A 176 2.89 -19.47 1.73
CA GLY A 176 3.87 -18.82 2.60
C GLY A 176 3.90 -19.46 3.98
N ARG A 177 4.80 -19.01 4.86
CA ARG A 177 4.91 -19.54 6.23
C ARG A 177 3.70 -19.12 7.10
N VAL A 178 3.19 -20.03 7.92
CA VAL A 178 2.37 -19.63 9.09
C VAL A 178 3.33 -19.10 10.16
N LEU A 179 3.11 -17.88 10.67
CA LEU A 179 4.03 -17.21 11.61
C LEU A 179 3.74 -17.62 13.07
N ALA A 180 3.57 -18.92 13.28
CA ALA A 180 3.43 -19.55 14.59
C ALA A 180 4.74 -19.44 15.39
N ARG A 181 4.66 -19.08 16.68
CA ARG A 181 5.81 -19.03 17.60
C ARG A 181 5.89 -20.28 18.49
N LYS A 182 4.79 -21.02 18.58
CA LYS A 182 4.61 -22.29 19.32
C LYS A 182 3.54 -23.14 18.63
N SER A 183 3.53 -24.45 18.88
CA SER A 183 2.63 -25.40 18.20
C SER A 183 1.14 -25.04 18.32
N GLN A 184 0.69 -24.50 19.46
CA GLN A 184 -0.72 -24.09 19.65
C GLN A 184 -1.14 -22.94 18.73
N ASP A 185 -0.22 -22.14 18.20
CA ASP A 185 -0.56 -21.05 17.28
C ASP A 185 -1.06 -21.58 15.94
N PHE A 186 -0.63 -22.78 15.50
CA PHE A 186 -1.20 -23.43 14.32
C PHE A 186 -2.67 -23.86 14.52
N GLN A 187 -3.13 -23.99 15.77
CA GLN A 187 -4.55 -24.26 16.08
C GLN A 187 -5.41 -22.99 16.11
N ASN A 188 -4.82 -21.81 15.89
CA ASN A 188 -5.53 -20.53 15.86
C ASN A 188 -5.63 -19.99 14.42
N PRO A 189 -6.82 -19.92 13.79
CA PRO A 189 -6.96 -19.42 12.43
C PRO A 189 -6.60 -17.94 12.28
N LYS A 190 -6.54 -17.19 13.40
CA LYS A 190 -6.10 -15.78 13.43
C LYS A 190 -4.59 -15.59 13.56
N THR A 191 -3.80 -16.66 13.58
CA THR A 191 -2.33 -16.57 13.58
C THR A 191 -1.84 -15.84 12.33
N PRO A 192 -0.89 -14.88 12.45
CA PRO A 192 -0.37 -14.15 11.30
C PRO A 192 0.27 -15.10 10.28
N ILE A 193 0.15 -14.74 9.00
CA ILE A 193 0.73 -15.49 7.89
C ILE A 193 1.76 -14.61 7.16
N GLY A 194 2.85 -15.23 6.72
CA GLY A 194 3.88 -14.56 5.93
C GLY A 194 3.43 -14.32 4.49
N TYR A 195 4.19 -13.51 3.77
CA TYR A 195 4.02 -13.36 2.32
C TYR A 195 4.22 -14.71 1.60
N HIS A 196 3.71 -14.81 0.37
CA HIS A 196 3.90 -16.00 -0.46
C HIS A 196 5.37 -16.09 -0.95
N ASP A 197 6.15 -17.01 -0.39
CA ASP A 197 7.62 -16.94 -0.40
C ASP A 197 8.32 -17.96 -1.30
N LEU A 198 7.69 -19.10 -1.59
CA LEU A 198 8.29 -20.18 -2.38
C LEU A 198 8.18 -19.96 -3.90
N TYR A 199 6.99 -19.62 -4.40
CA TYR A 199 6.70 -19.46 -5.82
C TYR A 199 5.96 -18.16 -6.09
N GLN A 200 6.22 -17.54 -7.25
CA GLN A 200 5.43 -16.43 -7.74
C GLN A 200 3.96 -16.88 -7.94
N PRO A 201 2.97 -16.23 -7.28
CA PRO A 201 1.57 -16.54 -7.50
C PRO A 201 1.17 -16.45 -8.97
N ARG A 202 0.24 -17.30 -9.38
CA ARG A 202 -0.35 -17.26 -10.72
C ARG A 202 -1.69 -16.52 -10.66
N VAL A 203 -2.06 -15.96 -11.81
CA VAL A 203 -3.36 -15.35 -12.06
C VAL A 203 -3.94 -16.09 -13.27
N SER A 204 -5.25 -16.36 -13.28
CA SER A 204 -5.90 -16.92 -14.47
C SER A 204 -5.70 -15.99 -15.68
N ARG A 205 -5.50 -16.56 -16.87
CA ARG A 205 -5.28 -15.77 -18.10
C ARG A 205 -6.50 -14.97 -18.51
N THR A 206 -7.67 -15.52 -18.20
CA THR A 206 -9.02 -15.06 -18.49
C THR A 206 -9.80 -14.91 -17.19
N LYS A 207 -10.95 -14.24 -17.22
CA LYS A 207 -11.90 -14.27 -16.11
C LYS A 207 -12.57 -15.65 -16.04
N ILE A 208 -12.37 -16.38 -14.95
CA ILE A 208 -13.05 -17.65 -14.73
C ILE A 208 -14.47 -17.36 -14.20
N CYS A 209 -15.47 -17.93 -14.87
CA CYS A 209 -16.83 -18.03 -14.41
C CYS A 209 -17.02 -19.38 -13.67
N ILE A 210 -17.81 -19.41 -12.60
CA ILE A 210 -18.23 -20.69 -12.01
C ILE A 210 -19.21 -21.38 -12.97
N CYS A 211 -19.02 -22.68 -13.21
CA CYS A 211 -19.85 -23.49 -14.08
C CYS A 211 -20.87 -24.34 -13.30
N ASP A 212 -21.96 -24.72 -13.94
CA ASP A 212 -22.80 -25.85 -13.52
C ASP A 212 -22.21 -27.21 -13.96
N GLN A 213 -22.92 -28.30 -13.64
CA GLN A 213 -22.50 -29.66 -13.97
C GLN A 213 -22.52 -29.96 -15.49
N ASN A 214 -23.10 -29.09 -16.32
CA ASN A 214 -23.13 -29.18 -17.77
C ASN A 214 -22.04 -28.31 -18.43
N GLY A 215 -21.21 -27.61 -17.64
CA GLY A 215 -20.22 -26.66 -18.14
C GLY A 215 -20.79 -25.28 -18.52
N VAL A 216 -22.04 -24.98 -18.14
CA VAL A 216 -22.68 -23.69 -18.42
C VAL A 216 -22.32 -22.70 -17.32
N PRO A 217 -21.85 -21.47 -17.63
CA PRO A 217 -21.61 -20.45 -16.63
C PRO A 217 -22.86 -20.12 -15.81
N ILE A 218 -22.75 -20.08 -14.48
CA ILE A 218 -23.83 -19.57 -13.60
C ILE A 218 -23.86 -18.02 -13.56
N ALA A 219 -22.88 -17.39 -14.21
CA ALA A 219 -22.74 -15.94 -14.27
C ALA A 219 -23.63 -15.36 -15.37
N SER A 220 -24.47 -14.38 -15.02
CA SER A 220 -25.28 -13.62 -15.98
C SER A 220 -24.50 -12.50 -16.66
N GLU A 221 -23.42 -12.04 -16.01
CA GLU A 221 -22.60 -10.91 -16.42
C GLU A 221 -21.16 -11.10 -15.97
N ASP A 222 -20.25 -10.43 -16.64
CA ASP A 222 -18.87 -10.27 -16.21
C ASP A 222 -18.78 -9.47 -14.89
N ALA A 223 -17.72 -9.67 -14.08
CA ALA A 223 -17.49 -8.76 -12.95
C ALA A 223 -17.18 -7.35 -13.48
N PRO A 224 -17.87 -6.29 -13.00
CA PRO A 224 -17.54 -4.92 -13.39
C PRO A 224 -16.10 -4.60 -12.96
N PRO A 225 -15.37 -3.82 -13.78
CA PRO A 225 -13.95 -3.55 -13.58
C PRO A 225 -13.69 -2.90 -12.22
N ALA A 226 -12.48 -3.08 -11.70
CA ALA A 226 -12.06 -2.44 -10.46
C ALA A 226 -12.19 -0.92 -10.57
N VAL A 227 -13.23 -0.35 -9.97
CA VAL A 227 -13.42 1.10 -9.92
C VAL A 227 -12.28 1.68 -9.09
N ARG A 228 -11.45 2.55 -9.68
CA ARG A 228 -10.42 3.34 -8.98
C ARG A 228 -11.06 4.43 -8.08
N SER A 229 -12.06 4.06 -7.28
CA SER A 229 -12.71 4.95 -6.34
C SER A 229 -11.77 5.18 -5.16
N ARG A 230 -11.27 6.41 -5.00
CA ARG A 230 -10.51 6.82 -3.81
C ARG A 230 -11.44 7.00 -2.58
N ARG A 231 -12.30 6.02 -2.31
CA ARG A 231 -12.90 5.84 -0.98
C ARG A 231 -11.88 5.13 -0.11
N GLN A 232 -11.05 5.91 0.57
CA GLN A 232 -10.34 5.42 1.75
C GLN A 232 -11.39 4.97 2.78
N VAL A 233 -11.63 3.66 2.86
CA VAL A 233 -11.92 3.05 4.17
C VAL A 233 -10.75 3.48 5.06
N ARG A 234 -11.05 4.12 6.20
CA ARG A 234 -10.06 4.86 6.99
C ARG A 234 -8.90 3.93 7.35
N ASP A 235 -7.70 4.21 6.82
CA ASP A 235 -6.53 3.34 7.00
C ASP A 235 -6.25 3.25 8.51
N PRO A 236 -6.12 2.05 9.11
CA PRO A 236 -5.79 1.90 10.53
C PRO A 236 -4.44 2.50 10.92
N PHE A 237 -3.62 2.93 9.96
CA PHE A 237 -2.39 3.70 10.16
C PHE A 237 -2.54 5.23 9.98
N ASP A 238 -3.67 5.75 9.50
CA ASP A 238 -3.85 7.19 9.23
C ASP A 238 -4.32 7.96 10.49
N VAL A 239 -3.39 8.24 11.40
CA VAL A 239 -3.58 9.19 12.51
C VAL A 239 -3.47 10.62 11.96
N GLN A 240 -4.62 11.28 11.75
CA GLN A 240 -4.67 12.69 11.38
C GLN A 240 -4.36 13.60 12.59
N ILE A 241 -3.12 14.08 12.69
CA ILE A 241 -2.81 15.37 13.31
C ILE A 241 -1.79 16.08 12.42
N ASP A 242 -2.20 17.19 11.80
CA ASP A 242 -1.30 18.12 11.13
C ASP A 242 -1.13 19.37 12.02
N PRO A 243 0.06 19.61 12.59
CA PRO A 243 0.31 20.76 13.46
C PRO A 243 0.83 22.01 12.71
N PHE A 244 0.82 22.04 11.37
CA PHE A 244 1.39 23.13 10.57
C PHE A 244 0.40 23.81 9.60
N ILE A 245 -0.89 23.87 9.97
CA ILE A 245 -1.77 24.94 9.44
C ILE A 245 -1.50 26.20 10.26
N ASP A 246 -0.63 27.05 9.73
CA ASP A 246 -0.30 28.34 10.34
C ASP A 246 -1.52 29.26 10.38
N SER A 247 -1.60 30.09 11.43
CA SER A 247 -2.79 30.90 11.68
C SER A 247 -2.82 32.14 10.77
N ALA A 248 -3.66 32.13 9.75
CA ALA A 248 -3.98 33.33 8.99
C ALA A 248 -4.63 34.37 9.95
N PRO A 249 -4.14 35.62 10.03
CA PRO A 249 -4.68 36.60 10.96
C PRO A 249 -6.08 37.05 10.54
N THR A 250 -7.07 36.80 11.40
CA THR A 250 -8.47 37.18 11.18
C THR A 250 -8.65 38.69 11.33
N SER A 251 -8.86 39.38 10.21
CA SER A 251 -9.26 40.79 10.18
C SER A 251 -10.76 40.94 10.40
N ASP A 252 -11.22 40.69 11.63
CA ASP A 252 -12.64 40.82 11.98
C ASP A 252 -13.06 42.29 12.06
N SER A 253 -13.64 42.77 10.96
CA SER A 253 -14.44 43.99 10.93
C SER A 253 -15.92 43.62 11.02
N ASP A 254 -16.49 43.60 12.22
CA ASP A 254 -17.93 43.53 12.40
C ASP A 254 -18.39 44.54 13.46
N ALA A 255 -19.32 45.41 13.07
CA ALA A 255 -19.84 46.49 13.91
C ALA A 255 -21.34 46.29 14.12
N ILE A 256 -21.74 45.93 15.34
CA ILE A 256 -23.13 45.93 15.77
C ILE A 256 -23.25 46.80 17.03
N GLU A 257 -24.03 47.86 16.89
CA GLU A 257 -24.37 48.84 17.92
C GLU A 257 -25.61 48.37 18.71
N ILE A 258 -25.68 48.64 20.03
CA ILE A 258 -26.87 49.16 20.76
C ILE A 258 -26.64 49.24 22.29
N ALA A 259 -27.34 50.19 22.91
CA ALA A 259 -27.60 50.38 24.36
C ALA A 259 -26.42 50.87 25.24
N ALA A 260 -26.56 52.10 25.72
CA ALA A 260 -25.68 52.74 26.70
C ALA A 260 -26.18 52.58 28.15
N LEU A 261 -25.28 52.80 29.12
CA LEU A 261 -25.66 53.38 30.41
C LEU A 261 -24.50 54.16 31.07
N SER A 262 -24.86 55.26 31.72
CA SER A 262 -24.03 56.23 32.48
C SER A 262 -23.20 55.53 33.59
N THR A 263 -22.05 56.04 34.07
CA THR A 263 -21.94 57.30 34.85
C THR A 263 -20.50 57.83 35.01
N THR A 264 -20.39 59.12 35.35
CA THR A 264 -19.26 60.07 35.33
C THR A 264 -18.33 60.06 36.57
N ILE A 265 -17.39 61.03 36.61
CA ILE A 265 -16.44 61.48 37.67
C ILE A 265 -15.00 60.94 37.46
N GLU A 266 -13.94 61.75 37.25
CA GLU A 266 -13.86 63.20 36.92
C GLU A 266 -12.52 63.59 36.21
N THR A 267 -11.92 64.76 36.51
CA THR A 267 -10.73 65.37 35.82
C THR A 267 -9.72 65.92 36.89
N PRO A 268 -8.97 67.07 36.87
CA PRO A 268 -8.78 68.18 35.90
C PRO A 268 -7.32 68.70 35.61
N VAL A 269 -7.04 69.05 34.33
CA VAL A 269 -6.46 70.36 33.87
C VAL A 269 -4.94 70.75 34.03
N ARG A 270 -4.37 71.23 32.89
CA ARG A 270 -3.18 72.12 32.65
C ARG A 270 -1.75 71.62 32.97
N ALA A 271 -0.65 72.22 32.49
CA ALA A 271 -0.27 72.88 31.20
C ALA A 271 1.17 73.46 31.29
N ALA A 272 1.78 73.82 30.14
CA ALA A 272 3.02 74.62 29.98
C ALA A 272 4.36 73.93 30.38
N SER A 273 5.55 74.27 29.84
CA SER A 273 5.96 75.00 28.60
C SER A 273 7.50 75.00 28.42
N VAL A 274 8.01 75.15 27.17
CA VAL A 274 9.41 75.47 26.74
C VAL A 274 10.54 74.52 27.23
N GLU A 275 11.76 74.47 26.65
CA GLU A 275 12.48 75.22 25.59
C GLU A 275 13.33 74.19 24.79
N ASP A 276 13.45 74.25 23.44
CA ASP A 276 14.63 74.72 22.64
C ASP A 276 15.82 73.69 22.63
N ILE A 277 16.67 73.46 21.61
CA ILE A 277 17.38 74.33 20.64
C ILE A 277 17.63 73.63 19.27
N THR A 278 17.42 74.40 18.17
CA THR A 278 17.91 74.29 16.77
C THR A 278 17.90 72.98 15.95
N GLN A 279 17.34 73.10 14.74
CA GLN A 279 17.70 72.34 13.53
C GLN A 279 18.97 72.93 12.86
N SER A 280 19.54 72.24 11.87
CA SER A 280 20.06 72.91 10.67
C SER A 280 19.85 72.08 9.39
N THR A 281 19.18 72.70 8.41
CA THR A 281 19.30 72.40 6.97
C THR A 281 20.48 73.22 6.40
N SER A 282 20.85 73.30 5.12
CA SER A 282 20.21 73.01 3.82
C SER A 282 21.29 73.03 2.72
N SER A 283 21.05 72.42 1.56
CA SER A 283 21.17 73.05 0.21
C SER A 283 21.20 72.03 -0.94
N GLU A 284 20.38 72.29 -1.96
CA GLU A 284 20.62 71.80 -3.33
C GLU A 284 21.34 72.90 -4.12
N GLU A 285 22.23 72.54 -5.04
CA GLU A 285 22.42 73.33 -6.27
C GLU A 285 23.02 72.46 -7.40
N THR A 286 22.63 72.74 -8.64
CA THR A 286 22.99 71.94 -9.84
C THR A 286 24.22 72.49 -10.56
N SER A 287 25.04 71.60 -11.14
CA SER A 287 26.02 71.97 -12.18
C SER A 287 26.31 70.81 -13.16
N GLU A 288 27.04 71.12 -14.23
CA GLU A 288 26.96 70.44 -15.54
C GLU A 288 27.93 69.24 -15.75
N SER A 289 27.81 68.58 -16.90
CA SER A 289 28.37 67.25 -17.18
C SER A 289 29.74 67.23 -17.87
N THR A 290 30.51 66.16 -17.65
CA THR A 290 31.46 65.56 -18.63
C THR A 290 31.81 64.12 -18.18
N PRO A 291 32.30 63.22 -19.07
CA PRO A 291 32.07 61.77 -18.94
C PRO A 291 33.10 60.95 -18.15
N GLU A 292 32.72 59.71 -17.85
CA GLU A 292 33.54 58.67 -17.22
C GLU A 292 34.73 58.19 -18.10
N PRO A 293 35.84 57.74 -17.49
CA PRO A 293 36.78 56.81 -18.13
C PRO A 293 36.27 55.36 -18.02
N GLU A 294 36.30 54.60 -19.11
CA GLU A 294 35.80 53.22 -19.15
C GLU A 294 36.49 52.32 -18.10
N SER A 295 35.70 51.68 -17.25
CA SER A 295 36.19 50.67 -16.32
C SER A 295 36.47 49.35 -17.05
N ARG A 296 37.69 48.83 -16.85
CA ARG A 296 38.16 47.57 -17.44
C ARG A 296 37.25 46.41 -16.96
N PRO A 297 36.78 45.52 -17.85
CA PRO A 297 35.90 44.43 -17.46
C PRO A 297 36.55 43.52 -16.41
N GLU A 298 35.82 43.26 -15.35
CA GLU A 298 36.15 42.30 -14.30
C GLU A 298 36.10 40.87 -14.90
N PRO A 299 37.06 39.98 -14.59
CA PRO A 299 37.08 38.65 -15.17
C PRO A 299 35.89 37.82 -14.66
N GLU A 300 35.16 37.18 -15.58
CA GLU A 300 34.05 36.29 -15.23
C GLU A 300 34.51 35.24 -14.21
N PRO A 301 33.74 34.99 -13.12
CA PRO A 301 34.08 33.95 -12.17
C PRO A 301 34.01 32.59 -12.89
N GLN A 302 35.15 31.90 -12.99
CA GLN A 302 35.16 30.58 -13.62
C GLN A 302 34.25 29.63 -12.84
N PRO A 303 33.45 28.79 -13.52
CA PRO A 303 32.61 27.82 -12.84
C PRO A 303 33.51 26.80 -12.14
N GLU A 304 33.54 26.86 -10.80
CA GLU A 304 34.06 25.79 -9.94
C GLU A 304 33.55 24.43 -10.46
N PRO A 305 34.41 23.40 -10.57
CA PRO A 305 34.02 22.13 -11.14
C PRO A 305 33.16 21.34 -10.13
N TRP A 306 31.87 21.68 -10.05
CA TRP A 306 30.85 21.05 -9.21
C TRP A 306 30.58 19.60 -9.63
N ARG A 307 31.55 18.73 -9.33
CA ARG A 307 31.36 17.31 -9.06
C ARG A 307 31.58 17.07 -7.57
N GLU A 308 30.73 17.70 -6.75
CA GLU A 308 30.30 16.98 -5.54
C GLU A 308 29.75 15.63 -6.01
N SER A 309 30.16 14.55 -5.36
CA SER A 309 29.58 13.24 -5.61
C SER A 309 28.11 13.29 -5.19
N GLU A 310 27.19 13.12 -6.15
CA GLU A 310 25.75 12.99 -5.90
C GLU A 310 25.53 12.09 -4.67
N HIS A 311 24.94 12.63 -3.60
CA HIS A 311 24.82 11.87 -2.36
C HIS A 311 23.86 10.71 -2.61
N ALA A 312 24.05 9.56 -1.97
CA ALA A 312 23.23 8.36 -2.20
C ALA A 312 21.75 8.48 -1.75
N MET A 313 21.28 9.69 -1.43
CA MET A 313 19.90 10.06 -1.13
C MET A 313 19.36 11.11 -2.11
N ASP A 314 20.19 11.71 -2.96
CA ASP A 314 19.78 12.75 -3.89
C ASP A 314 19.08 12.09 -5.09
N CYS A 315 17.87 12.55 -5.41
CA CYS A 315 16.94 11.91 -6.36
C CYS A 315 16.76 10.38 -6.15
N ALA A 316 16.76 9.91 -4.89
CA ALA A 316 16.70 8.50 -4.56
C ALA A 316 15.27 7.92 -4.60
N ASP A 317 15.14 6.78 -5.27
CA ASP A 317 13.95 5.93 -5.38
C ASP A 317 13.98 4.88 -4.25
N MET A 318 12.93 4.80 -3.43
CA MET A 318 12.96 4.07 -2.15
C MET A 318 11.69 3.26 -1.89
N VAL A 319 11.86 2.04 -1.37
CA VAL A 319 10.74 1.26 -0.82
C VAL A 319 10.89 1.21 0.70
N ILE A 320 9.89 1.70 1.43
CA ILE A 320 9.89 1.69 2.89
C ILE A 320 8.76 0.79 3.38
N GLY A 321 9.10 -0.16 4.25
CA GLY A 321 8.16 -1.09 4.87
C GLY A 321 8.21 -1.01 6.40
N GLN A 322 7.03 -1.03 7.02
CA GLN A 322 6.86 -1.09 8.47
C GLN A 322 5.97 -2.28 8.86
N VAL A 323 6.15 -2.76 10.10
CA VAL A 323 5.33 -3.79 10.72
C VAL A 323 5.01 -3.34 12.14
N ARG A 324 3.74 -3.36 12.52
CA ARG A 324 3.25 -2.99 13.85
C ARG A 324 2.10 -3.92 14.23
N GLU A 325 2.21 -4.56 15.39
CA GLU A 325 1.12 -5.38 15.98
C GLU A 325 0.58 -6.48 15.03
N GLY A 326 1.45 -6.99 14.12
CA GLY A 326 1.10 -8.00 13.10
C GLY A 326 0.57 -7.42 11.78
N LEU A 327 0.16 -6.16 11.75
CA LEU A 327 -0.18 -5.44 10.53
C LEU A 327 1.09 -4.93 9.83
N SER A 328 1.06 -4.86 8.50
CA SER A 328 2.17 -4.34 7.70
C SER A 328 1.71 -3.33 6.65
N ARG A 329 2.57 -2.34 6.38
CA ARG A 329 2.38 -1.27 5.39
C ARG A 329 3.71 -1.06 4.68
N VAL A 330 3.72 -1.22 3.36
CA VAL A 330 4.88 -1.03 2.49
C VAL A 330 4.43 -0.19 1.31
N ARG A 331 5.16 0.88 0.99
CA ARG A 331 4.83 1.81 -0.10
C ARG A 331 6.10 2.27 -0.83
N ASP A 332 5.91 2.79 -2.04
CA ASP A 332 6.92 3.54 -2.77
C ASP A 332 7.10 4.95 -2.18
N TYR A 333 8.35 5.40 -2.14
CA TYR A 333 8.76 6.71 -1.66
C TYR A 333 9.86 7.28 -2.56
N PHE A 334 9.84 8.59 -2.74
CA PHE A 334 10.89 9.35 -3.40
C PHE A 334 11.48 10.39 -2.44
N THR A 335 12.76 10.72 -2.64
CA THR A 335 13.33 11.93 -2.09
C THR A 335 14.22 12.62 -3.12
N ILE A 336 14.10 13.95 -3.17
CA ILE A 336 14.96 14.81 -3.99
C ILE A 336 16.36 14.97 -3.41
N SER A 337 16.55 14.72 -2.11
CA SER A 337 17.80 15.00 -1.40
C SER A 337 17.92 14.20 -0.09
N ARG A 338 18.82 14.62 0.80
CA ARG A 338 19.01 14.13 2.18
C ARG A 338 17.81 14.41 3.13
N ALA A 339 16.70 14.96 2.61
CA ALA A 339 15.45 15.19 3.31
C ALA A 339 14.71 13.89 3.69
N THR A 340 13.65 14.02 4.51
CA THR A 340 12.74 12.90 4.82
C THR A 340 11.96 12.49 3.56
N PRO A 341 12.03 11.21 3.13
CA PRO A 341 11.31 10.74 1.94
C PRO A 341 9.80 10.95 2.04
N ARG A 342 9.18 11.27 0.90
CA ARG A 342 7.72 11.40 0.75
C ARG A 342 7.22 10.29 -0.18
N LEU A 343 5.92 10.00 -0.13
CA LEU A 343 5.30 9.07 -1.09
C LEU A 343 5.44 9.63 -2.52
N ASP A 344 5.57 8.79 -3.54
CA ASP A 344 5.75 9.25 -4.93
C ASP A 344 4.63 10.20 -5.38
N GLU A 345 3.39 10.05 -4.91
CA GLU A 345 2.29 10.97 -5.23
C GLU A 345 2.53 12.42 -4.78
N PHE A 346 3.36 12.66 -3.76
CA PHE A 346 3.72 14.02 -3.32
C PHE A 346 4.51 14.78 -4.39
N TYR A 347 5.27 14.06 -5.23
CA TYR A 347 6.03 14.61 -6.34
C TYR A 347 5.35 14.34 -7.71
N GLY A 348 4.05 14.01 -7.71
CA GLY A 348 3.28 13.75 -8.93
C GLY A 348 3.52 12.37 -9.58
N GLY A 349 4.14 11.43 -8.85
CA GLY A 349 4.24 10.03 -9.25
C GLY A 349 3.01 9.19 -8.86
N GLU A 350 3.15 7.87 -8.97
CA GLU A 350 2.21 6.85 -8.46
C GLU A 350 3.04 5.78 -7.72
N ASP A 351 2.53 5.20 -6.62
CA ASP A 351 3.13 3.99 -6.03
C ASP A 351 3.26 2.88 -7.09
N SER A 352 4.49 2.58 -7.49
CA SER A 352 4.76 1.66 -8.61
C SER A 352 4.87 0.19 -8.18
N LEU A 353 4.62 -0.13 -6.91
CA LEU A 353 4.74 -1.49 -6.40
C LEU A 353 3.63 -2.40 -6.94
N THR A 354 4.04 -3.57 -7.41
CA THR A 354 3.17 -4.62 -7.98
C THR A 354 2.98 -5.82 -7.02
N SER A 355 3.76 -5.87 -5.94
CA SER A 355 3.54 -6.69 -4.72
C SER A 355 4.37 -6.04 -3.61
N ALA A 356 3.88 -5.99 -2.36
CA ALA A 356 4.54 -5.25 -1.28
C ALA A 356 4.04 -5.71 0.11
N ALA A 357 4.83 -6.54 0.80
CA ALA A 357 4.51 -7.07 2.12
C ALA A 357 5.70 -6.93 3.08
N ALA A 358 5.42 -6.79 4.36
CA ALA A 358 6.43 -6.89 5.41
C ALA A 358 5.91 -7.76 6.56
N TYR A 359 6.83 -8.36 7.31
CA TYR A 359 6.54 -9.13 8.51
C TYR A 359 7.74 -9.05 9.46
N GLN A 360 7.51 -9.30 10.75
CA GLN A 360 8.57 -9.33 11.76
C GLN A 360 8.58 -10.69 12.44
N GLN A 361 9.75 -11.32 12.45
CA GLN A 361 10.01 -12.60 13.09
C GLN A 361 11.35 -12.52 13.82
N ASP A 362 11.41 -13.00 15.06
CA ASP A 362 12.65 -13.15 15.85
C ASP A 362 13.52 -11.86 15.92
N GLY A 363 12.84 -10.70 16.00
CA GLY A 363 13.44 -9.37 16.02
C GLY A 363 13.81 -8.79 14.64
N VAL A 364 13.79 -9.61 13.59
CA VAL A 364 14.10 -9.21 12.20
C VAL A 364 12.82 -8.76 11.50
N THR A 365 12.81 -7.52 11.00
CA THR A 365 11.77 -7.03 10.08
C THR A 365 12.19 -7.31 8.64
N THR A 366 11.47 -8.18 7.96
CA THR A 366 11.68 -8.49 6.54
C THR A 366 10.67 -7.73 5.69
N VAL A 367 11.15 -7.04 4.65
CA VAL A 367 10.33 -6.34 3.66
C VAL A 367 10.55 -7.00 2.29
N VAL A 368 9.47 -7.36 1.61
CA VAL A 368 9.50 -8.01 0.29
C VAL A 368 8.56 -7.29 -0.66
N PHE A 369 9.09 -6.91 -1.82
CA PHE A 369 8.35 -6.13 -2.80
C PHE A 369 8.70 -6.52 -4.24
N ARG A 370 7.89 -6.06 -5.19
CA ARG A 370 8.07 -6.25 -6.62
C ARG A 370 7.80 -4.92 -7.34
N LYS A 371 8.84 -4.28 -7.87
CA LYS A 371 8.77 -3.04 -8.66
C LYS A 371 9.04 -3.36 -10.16
N PRO A 372 8.36 -2.71 -11.12
CA PRO A 372 8.65 -2.90 -12.55
C PRO A 372 10.08 -2.49 -12.92
N LEU A 373 10.77 -3.27 -13.75
CA LEU A 373 12.14 -2.96 -14.22
C LEU A 373 12.21 -1.75 -15.17
N LYS A 374 11.06 -1.32 -15.71
CA LYS A 374 10.90 -0.03 -16.37
C LYS A 374 9.97 0.79 -15.49
N GLY A 375 10.50 1.85 -14.88
CA GLY A 375 9.68 2.78 -14.10
C GLY A 375 8.61 3.46 -14.96
N ALA A 376 7.55 3.96 -14.33
CA ALA A 376 6.64 4.89 -14.97
C ALA A 376 7.40 6.15 -15.43
N ARG A 377 6.89 6.85 -16.45
CA ARG A 377 7.44 8.15 -16.83
C ARG A 377 7.20 9.14 -15.69
N ARG A 378 8.24 9.47 -14.92
CA ARG A 378 8.24 10.66 -14.06
C ARG A 378 8.01 11.88 -14.95
N MET A 379 7.02 12.72 -14.60
CA MET A 379 7.01 14.09 -15.07
C MET A 379 8.18 14.80 -14.39
N ALA A 380 9.13 15.30 -15.17
CA ALA A 380 10.20 16.12 -14.63
C ALA A 380 9.67 17.54 -14.35
N TYR A 381 10.09 18.09 -13.23
CA TYR A 381 10.14 19.53 -12.96
C TYR A 381 11.62 19.95 -13.02
#